data_AF-A0A7J8IG08-F1
#
_entry.id   AF-A0A7J8IG08-F1
#
_cell.length_a   1.000
_cell.length_b   1.000
_cell.length_c   1.000
_cell.angle_alpha   90.00
_cell.angle_beta   90.00
_cell.angle_gamma   90.00
#
_symmetry.space_group_name_H-M   'P 1'
#
loop_
_entity.id
_entity.type
_entity.pdbx_description
1 polymer ?
#
loop_
_entity_poly.entity_id
_entity_poly.type
_entity_poly.pdbx_seq_one_letter_code
_entity_poly.pdbx_strand_id
1 'polypeptide(L)'
;MAGQYVIPEVCLFFQNQLFRGTRVTKVDTRRFAAFCSPNLPPLAVVGADVIINRELVRRARGQGRLVVSGSMEHDVGLLRLYPGIPATLVRAFLQPPLKGVVLETFGSGNGPTKPDLLQELRAAAERGVLILNCTHCLRGSVTSRYAAGMTAARASIVSGFDMTSEAALAKLSYVLGQPGLGVDGRKELLARDLRGEMTLPVVDECQPPLRGSALRLGVAQLLSLSQELDAVRDALTPSLACAAARAGDLEALQALAALGTDLSLEDFTGQTPLHAAARGGHAGVAAMLLQKGANVDARDEDGLSPLLLAIKGRHQSVIKLLREAGARLAPQELEEAGTELCRLATKADGDGLRAWWQAGADLGRPGYDGRSALLVAEAAGRLEVVTLLRRLQGGADGLAPEGPPGGADHASEELVALQLEPGSGAVSKGQA
;
A
#
# COMPACT_ATOMS: atom_id res chain seq x y z
N MET A 1 28.05 -15.95 6.19
CA MET A 1 26.74 -15.88 5.50
C MET A 1 26.35 -17.23 4.87
N ALA A 2 26.83 -17.60 3.68
CA ALA A 2 26.35 -18.80 2.97
C ALA A 2 26.52 -20.14 3.73
N GLY A 3 27.61 -20.29 4.50
CA GLY A 3 27.85 -21.50 5.31
C GLY A 3 27.14 -21.56 6.66
N GLN A 4 26.41 -20.50 7.06
CA GLN A 4 25.81 -20.38 8.39
C GLN A 4 24.29 -20.22 8.34
N TYR A 5 23.75 -19.69 7.25
CA TYR A 5 22.32 -19.40 7.13
C TYR A 5 21.74 -20.02 5.87
N VAL A 6 20.56 -20.62 6.02
CA VAL A 6 19.78 -21.17 4.91
C VAL A 6 18.91 -20.06 4.32
N ILE A 7 19.39 -19.46 3.23
CA ILE A 7 18.65 -18.48 2.41
C ILE A 7 18.57 -19.07 0.99
N PRO A 8 17.44 -19.72 0.62
CA PRO A 8 17.33 -20.49 -0.63
C PRO A 8 17.07 -19.58 -1.84
N GLU A 9 17.91 -18.57 -2.03
CA GLU A 9 17.77 -17.55 -3.06
C GLU A 9 19.12 -17.23 -3.70
N VAL A 10 19.08 -16.80 -4.97
CA VAL A 10 20.25 -16.17 -5.60
C VAL A 10 20.36 -14.75 -5.04
N CYS A 11 21.44 -14.50 -4.31
CA CYS A 11 21.66 -13.24 -3.60
C CYS A 11 22.93 -12.55 -4.08
N LEU A 12 23.00 -11.23 -3.86
CA LEU A 12 24.21 -10.44 -3.99
C LEU A 12 24.62 -9.94 -2.60
N PHE A 13 25.79 -10.35 -2.12
CA PHE A 13 26.35 -9.85 -0.87
C PHE A 13 27.40 -8.78 -1.17
N PHE A 14 27.18 -7.56 -0.67
CA PHE A 14 28.10 -6.45 -0.89
C PHE A 14 27.93 -5.38 0.20
N GLN A 15 29.05 -4.81 0.67
CA GLN A 15 29.05 -3.79 1.75
C GLN A 15 28.16 -4.17 2.94
N ASN A 16 28.41 -5.35 3.51
CA ASN A 16 27.70 -5.86 4.68
C ASN A 16 26.18 -6.03 4.48
N GLN A 17 25.67 -5.92 3.26
CA GLN A 17 24.26 -6.12 2.94
C GLN A 17 24.11 -7.32 2.01
N LEU A 18 23.09 -8.12 2.26
CA LEU A 18 22.66 -9.20 1.39
C LEU A 18 21.39 -8.79 0.68
N PHE A 19 21.43 -8.67 -0.64
CA PHE A 19 20.29 -8.30 -1.46
C PHE A 19 19.73 -9.52 -2.21
N ARG A 20 18.43 -9.49 -2.51
CA ARG A 20 17.86 -10.40 -3.51
C ARG A 20 18.47 -10.09 -4.87
N GLY A 21 19.07 -11.09 -5.52
CA GLY A 21 19.83 -10.88 -6.75
C GLY A 21 18.99 -10.28 -7.89
N THR A 22 17.73 -10.68 -8.01
CA THR A 22 16.79 -10.16 -9.02
C THR A 22 16.21 -8.78 -8.69
N ARG A 23 16.67 -8.13 -7.62
CA ARG A 23 16.23 -6.78 -7.22
C ARG A 23 17.36 -5.77 -7.22
N VAL A 24 18.59 -6.17 -7.50
CA VAL A 24 19.74 -5.26 -7.51
C VAL A 24 19.95 -4.61 -8.87
N THR A 25 20.47 -3.40 -8.83
CA THR A 25 21.09 -2.73 -9.98
C THR A 25 22.36 -2.02 -9.53
N LYS A 26 23.30 -1.85 -10.45
CA LYS A 26 24.57 -1.17 -10.17
C LYS A 26 24.38 0.33 -10.32
N VAL A 27 24.67 1.09 -9.26
CA VAL A 27 24.41 2.54 -9.21
C VAL A 27 25.67 3.38 -9.12
N ASP A 28 26.81 2.80 -8.75
CA ASP A 28 28.08 3.51 -8.64
C ASP A 28 29.24 2.68 -9.23
N THR A 29 30.18 3.35 -9.87
CA THR A 29 31.36 2.75 -10.52
C THR A 29 32.64 2.87 -9.71
N ARG A 30 32.65 3.73 -8.69
CA ARG A 30 33.83 4.10 -7.89
C ARG A 30 33.66 3.77 -6.41
N ARG A 31 32.48 4.04 -5.85
CA ARG A 31 32.22 3.84 -4.42
C ARG A 31 32.09 2.36 -4.11
N PHE A 32 32.49 2.03 -2.89
CA PHE A 32 32.24 0.72 -2.31
C PHE A 32 30.75 0.42 -2.18
N ALA A 33 29.85 1.42 -2.12
CA ALA A 33 28.40 1.23 -2.21
C ALA A 33 27.93 1.15 -3.69
N ALA A 34 28.45 0.19 -4.45
CA ALA A 34 28.25 0.09 -5.90
C ALA A 34 26.87 -0.43 -6.32
N PHE A 35 26.17 -1.16 -5.45
CA PHE A 35 24.88 -1.80 -5.75
C PHE A 35 23.78 -1.26 -4.85
N CYS A 36 22.56 -1.20 -5.41
CA CYS A 36 21.35 -0.81 -4.72
C CYS A 36 20.22 -1.79 -5.06
N SER A 37 19.34 -2.04 -4.09
CA SER A 37 18.05 -2.70 -4.30
C SER A 37 16.94 -1.64 -4.12
N PRO A 38 16.51 -0.97 -5.19
CA PRO A 38 15.76 0.28 -5.05
C PRO A 38 14.30 0.09 -4.60
N ASN A 39 13.71 -1.06 -4.92
CA ASN A 39 12.30 -1.36 -4.67
C ASN A 39 12.09 -2.52 -3.67
N LEU A 40 13.16 -3.04 -3.06
CA LEU A 40 13.08 -4.07 -2.02
C LEU A 40 14.19 -3.86 -0.97
N PRO A 41 13.90 -3.99 0.34
CA PRO A 41 14.95 -3.91 1.37
C PRO A 41 15.99 -5.04 1.21
N PRO A 42 17.19 -4.89 1.79
CA PRO A 42 18.13 -5.99 1.94
C PRO A 42 17.47 -7.20 2.65
N LEU A 43 17.81 -8.41 2.22
CA LEU A 43 17.43 -9.65 2.91
C LEU A 43 18.15 -9.80 4.25
N ALA A 44 19.36 -9.25 4.36
CA ALA A 44 20.10 -9.23 5.61
C ALA A 44 21.12 -8.09 5.67
N VAL A 45 21.46 -7.67 6.88
CA VAL A 45 22.50 -6.69 7.19
C VAL A 45 23.46 -7.29 8.21
N VAL A 46 24.76 -7.11 7.98
CA VAL A 46 25.85 -7.67 8.79
C VAL A 46 26.55 -6.54 9.54
N GLY A 47 26.37 -6.50 10.86
CA GLY A 47 27.07 -5.58 11.75
C GLY A 47 27.81 -6.37 12.84
N ALA A 48 27.71 -5.89 14.09
CA ALA A 48 28.06 -6.70 15.26
C ALA A 48 27.22 -7.98 15.30
N ASP A 49 25.94 -7.85 14.95
CA ASP A 49 25.00 -8.95 14.76
C ASP A 49 24.61 -9.11 13.28
N VAL A 50 24.17 -10.31 12.90
CA VAL A 50 23.63 -10.58 11.57
C VAL A 50 22.11 -10.53 11.64
N ILE A 51 21.52 -9.46 11.10
CA ILE A 51 20.07 -9.24 11.08
C ILE A 51 19.53 -9.76 9.75
N ILE A 52 18.66 -10.77 9.78
CA ILE A 52 18.04 -11.37 8.60
C ILE A 52 16.56 -11.01 8.58
N ASN A 53 16.09 -10.38 7.50
CA ASN A 53 14.68 -10.16 7.29
C ASN A 53 14.00 -11.46 6.83
N ARG A 54 13.50 -12.24 7.80
CA ARG A 54 12.88 -13.55 7.56
C ARG A 54 11.56 -13.49 6.79
N GLU A 55 10.90 -12.34 6.76
CA GLU A 55 9.65 -12.14 6.04
C GLU A 55 9.88 -12.03 4.53
N LEU A 56 10.98 -11.35 4.15
CA LEU A 56 11.35 -11.21 2.75
C LEU A 56 11.97 -12.50 2.18
N VAL A 57 12.68 -13.28 3.01
CA VAL A 57 13.33 -14.52 2.58
C VAL A 57 12.29 -15.53 2.10
N ARG A 58 12.42 -15.97 0.84
CA ARG A 58 11.55 -16.98 0.25
C ARG A 58 11.72 -18.31 0.99
N ARG A 59 10.60 -18.94 1.32
CA ARG A 59 10.59 -20.28 1.90
C ARG A 59 10.77 -21.32 0.80
N ALA A 60 11.61 -22.32 1.04
CA ALA A 60 11.61 -23.53 0.23
C ALA A 60 10.25 -24.23 0.41
N ARG A 61 9.39 -24.18 -0.61
CA ARG A 61 8.06 -24.82 -0.57
C ARG A 61 8.15 -26.22 -1.19
N GLY A 62 7.91 -27.26 -0.38
CA GLY A 62 7.68 -28.64 -0.83
C GLY A 62 8.92 -29.49 -1.13
N GLN A 63 8.69 -30.76 -1.51
CA GLN A 63 9.71 -31.74 -1.92
C GLN A 63 10.20 -31.56 -3.37
N GLY A 64 10.01 -30.37 -3.96
CA GLY A 64 10.38 -30.11 -5.35
C GLY A 64 11.88 -30.25 -5.59
N ARG A 65 12.28 -30.98 -6.63
CA ARG A 65 13.68 -31.08 -7.04
C ARG A 65 14.14 -29.79 -7.71
N LEU A 66 15.42 -29.44 -7.58
CA LEU A 66 16.03 -28.35 -8.34
C LEU A 66 15.91 -28.62 -9.84
N VAL A 67 15.27 -27.71 -10.57
CA VAL A 67 15.19 -27.75 -12.04
C VAL A 67 16.03 -26.61 -12.59
N VAL A 68 17.02 -26.97 -13.40
CA VAL A 68 17.84 -26.01 -14.14
C VAL A 68 17.25 -25.84 -15.53
N SER A 69 16.84 -24.61 -15.87
CA SER A 69 16.30 -24.30 -17.21
C SER A 69 17.44 -24.03 -18.18
N GLY A 70 17.74 -25.01 -19.04
CA GLY A 70 18.72 -24.85 -20.13
C GLY A 70 18.18 -24.10 -21.35
N SER A 71 16.85 -24.01 -21.50
CA SER A 71 16.18 -23.32 -22.60
C SER A 71 15.91 -21.87 -22.22
N MET A 72 16.88 -20.99 -22.43
CA MET A 72 16.74 -19.53 -22.31
C MET A 72 16.69 -18.92 -23.71
N GLU A 73 15.77 -17.98 -23.96
CA GLU A 73 15.70 -17.30 -25.26
C GLU A 73 16.84 -16.29 -25.41
N HIS A 74 17.53 -16.34 -26.55
CA HIS A 74 18.69 -15.48 -26.82
C HIS A 74 18.28 -14.23 -27.59
N ASP A 75 17.21 -14.30 -28.38
CA ASP A 75 16.71 -13.20 -29.22
C ASP A 75 15.86 -12.21 -28.39
N VAL A 76 16.43 -11.70 -27.29
CA VAL A 76 15.83 -10.66 -26.44
C VAL A 76 16.68 -9.40 -26.41
N GLY A 77 16.04 -8.24 -26.32
CA GLY A 77 16.72 -6.94 -26.33
C GLY A 77 16.25 -6.01 -25.22
N LEU A 78 17.03 -4.96 -24.96
CA LEU A 78 16.66 -3.85 -24.10
C LEU A 78 16.73 -2.57 -24.92
N LEU A 79 15.62 -1.84 -25.00
CA LEU A 79 15.51 -0.58 -25.73
C LEU A 79 15.18 0.55 -24.77
N ARG A 80 16.14 1.46 -24.59
CA ARG A 80 15.94 2.69 -23.82
C ARG A 80 15.40 3.80 -24.69
N LEU A 81 14.18 4.24 -24.41
CA LEU A 81 13.61 5.41 -25.07
C LEU A 81 14.38 6.68 -24.67
N TYR A 82 14.46 7.64 -25.58
CA TYR A 82 14.95 8.99 -25.30
C TYR A 82 14.09 10.02 -26.03
N PRO A 83 14.05 11.28 -25.55
CA PRO A 83 13.23 12.31 -26.18
C PRO A 83 13.60 12.47 -27.67
N GLY A 84 12.60 12.32 -28.54
CA GLY A 84 12.80 12.47 -29.98
C GLY A 84 13.35 11.24 -30.72
N ILE A 85 13.44 10.07 -30.06
CA ILE A 85 13.82 8.81 -30.75
C ILE A 85 13.01 8.60 -32.04
N PRO A 86 13.66 8.39 -33.19
CA PRO A 86 12.95 8.27 -34.47
C PRO A 86 12.34 6.90 -34.64
N ALA A 87 11.15 6.83 -35.25
CA ALA A 87 10.45 5.57 -35.52
C ALA A 87 11.28 4.61 -36.39
N THR A 88 12.10 5.14 -37.31
CA THR A 88 13.00 4.34 -38.15
C THR A 88 14.03 3.54 -37.34
N LEU A 89 14.56 4.10 -36.25
CA LEU A 89 15.50 3.41 -35.37
C LEU A 89 14.79 2.31 -34.57
N VAL A 90 13.58 2.60 -34.07
CA VAL A 90 12.79 1.60 -33.34
C VAL A 90 12.37 0.46 -34.27
N ARG A 91 11.99 0.76 -35.51
CA ARG A 91 11.72 -0.25 -36.54
C ARG A 91 12.92 -1.17 -36.76
N ALA A 92 14.10 -0.58 -36.93
CA ALA A 92 15.33 -1.33 -37.17
C ALA A 92 15.70 -2.22 -35.97
N PHE A 93 15.53 -1.70 -34.75
CA PHE A 93 15.78 -2.45 -33.52
C PHE A 93 14.83 -3.64 -33.35
N LEU A 94 13.56 -3.50 -33.74
CA LEU A 94 12.52 -4.52 -33.58
C LEU A 94 12.39 -5.47 -34.78
N GLN A 95 13.40 -5.55 -35.65
CA GLN A 95 13.42 -6.51 -36.75
C GLN A 95 13.67 -7.94 -36.26
N PRO A 96 13.24 -8.96 -37.02
CA PRO A 96 13.67 -10.33 -36.81
C PRO A 96 15.21 -10.43 -36.76
N PRO A 97 15.78 -11.35 -35.94
CA PRO A 97 15.12 -12.46 -35.24
C PRO A 97 14.55 -12.12 -33.85
N LEU A 98 14.51 -10.84 -33.45
CA LEU A 98 14.09 -10.44 -32.10
C LEU A 98 12.70 -11.00 -31.73
N LYS A 99 12.61 -11.66 -30.56
CA LYS A 99 11.36 -12.25 -30.04
C LYS A 99 10.81 -11.53 -28.83
N GLY A 100 11.64 -10.77 -28.13
CA GLY A 100 11.19 -9.95 -27.00
C GLY A 100 12.04 -8.72 -26.77
N VAL A 101 11.44 -7.67 -26.23
CA VAL A 101 12.15 -6.46 -25.84
C VAL A 101 11.67 -5.95 -24.48
N VAL A 102 12.63 -5.58 -23.63
CA VAL A 102 12.37 -4.71 -22.48
C VAL A 102 12.43 -3.26 -22.97
N LEU A 103 11.28 -2.60 -22.93
CA LEU A 103 11.16 -1.19 -23.28
C LEU A 103 11.28 -0.35 -22.02
N GLU A 104 12.39 0.36 -21.92
CA GLU A 104 12.64 1.33 -20.85
C GLU A 104 11.95 2.65 -21.22
N THR A 105 10.94 3.05 -20.46
CA THR A 105 10.06 4.21 -20.68
C THR A 105 10.15 5.26 -19.56
N PHE A 106 9.55 6.44 -19.76
CA PHE A 106 9.72 7.57 -18.85
C PHE A 106 8.78 7.52 -17.64
N GLY A 107 9.26 7.97 -16.48
CA GLY A 107 8.43 8.20 -15.30
C GLY A 107 7.65 6.95 -14.86
N SER A 108 6.34 7.04 -14.73
CA SER A 108 5.49 5.92 -14.29
C SER A 108 5.17 4.90 -15.40
N GLY A 109 6.01 4.78 -16.43
CA GLY A 109 5.79 3.87 -17.56
C GLY A 109 5.24 4.53 -18.83
N ASN A 110 5.49 5.82 -19.00
CA ASN A 110 4.96 6.62 -20.10
C ASN A 110 5.75 6.36 -21.37
N GLY A 111 5.11 5.64 -22.30
CA GLY A 111 5.63 5.41 -23.63
C GLY A 111 5.40 6.58 -24.58
N PRO A 112 5.85 6.42 -25.83
CA PRO A 112 5.77 7.46 -26.84
C PRO A 112 4.32 7.73 -27.25
N THR A 113 4.00 9.00 -27.50
CA THR A 113 2.67 9.45 -27.98
C THR A 113 2.63 9.69 -29.49
N LYS A 114 3.79 9.68 -30.16
CA LYS A 114 3.87 9.93 -31.60
C LYS A 114 3.25 8.75 -32.39
N PRO A 115 2.38 9.01 -33.38
CA PRO A 115 1.65 7.95 -34.10
C PRO A 115 2.55 6.95 -34.84
N ASP A 116 3.62 7.44 -35.48
CA ASP A 116 4.59 6.63 -36.23
C ASP A 116 5.30 5.62 -35.33
N LEU A 117 5.74 6.05 -34.15
CA LEU A 117 6.41 5.19 -33.19
C LEU A 117 5.45 4.17 -32.55
N LEU A 118 4.20 4.57 -32.29
CA LEU A 118 3.16 3.63 -31.85
C LEU A 118 2.86 2.57 -32.91
N GLN A 119 2.92 2.93 -34.19
CA GLN A 119 2.73 1.99 -35.29
C GLN A 119 3.86 0.95 -35.36
N GLU A 120 5.11 1.35 -35.15
CA GLU A 120 6.24 0.40 -35.13
C GLU A 120 6.15 -0.60 -33.96
N LEU A 121 5.71 -0.14 -32.79
CA LEU A 121 5.46 -1.02 -31.63
C LEU A 121 4.31 -2.00 -31.90
N ARG A 122 3.22 -1.56 -32.54
CA ARG A 122 2.12 -2.44 -32.95
C ARG A 122 2.57 -3.46 -33.99
N ALA A 123 3.29 -3.03 -35.02
CA ALA A 123 3.80 -3.92 -36.05
C ALA A 123 4.75 -4.99 -35.47
N ALA A 124 5.57 -4.64 -34.49
CA ALA A 124 6.42 -5.60 -33.78
C ALA A 124 5.57 -6.63 -32.99
N ALA A 125 4.55 -6.16 -32.28
CA ALA A 125 3.63 -7.03 -31.55
C ALA A 125 2.86 -7.98 -32.48
N GLU A 126 2.42 -7.52 -33.65
CA GLU A 126 1.77 -8.34 -34.69
C GLU A 126 2.71 -9.42 -35.24
N ARG A 127 4.01 -9.15 -35.31
CA ARG A 127 5.04 -10.16 -35.62
C ARG A 127 5.32 -11.15 -34.49
N GLY A 128 4.68 -10.99 -33.33
CA GLY A 128 4.85 -11.85 -32.16
C GLY A 128 5.95 -11.41 -31.19
N VAL A 129 6.51 -10.22 -31.34
CA VAL A 129 7.50 -9.68 -30.39
C VAL A 129 6.81 -9.33 -29.08
N LEU A 130 7.25 -9.93 -27.96
CA LEU A 130 6.76 -9.59 -26.63
C LEU A 130 7.45 -8.32 -26.12
N ILE A 131 6.65 -7.36 -25.66
CA ILE A 131 7.16 -6.08 -25.15
C ILE A 131 6.88 -6.00 -23.65
N LEU A 132 7.94 -5.88 -22.84
CA LEU A 132 7.85 -5.69 -21.40
C LEU A 132 8.23 -4.24 -21.05
N ASN A 133 7.31 -3.49 -20.47
CA ASN A 133 7.51 -2.06 -20.17
C ASN A 133 8.09 -1.86 -18.77
N CYS A 134 9.31 -1.34 -18.69
CA CYS A 134 9.99 -0.95 -17.44
C CYS A 134 10.20 0.57 -17.40
N THR A 135 10.33 1.14 -16.21
CA THR A 135 10.65 2.56 -16.05
C THR A 135 12.16 2.82 -16.12
N HIS A 136 12.57 3.97 -16.64
CA HIS A 136 13.93 4.51 -16.49
C HIS A 136 14.29 4.83 -15.04
N CYS A 137 13.28 5.13 -14.23
CA CYS A 137 13.48 5.61 -12.87
C CYS A 137 14.12 4.49 -12.04
N LEU A 138 15.17 4.85 -11.29
CA LEU A 138 15.84 3.91 -10.39
C LEU A 138 14.87 3.29 -9.39
N ARG A 139 13.91 4.09 -8.89
CA ARG A 139 12.89 3.68 -7.93
C ARG A 139 11.49 3.97 -8.46
N GLY A 140 10.54 3.12 -8.10
CA GLY A 140 9.13 3.26 -8.47
C GLY A 140 8.61 2.11 -9.32
N SER A 141 7.38 2.26 -9.81
CA SER A 141 6.66 1.22 -10.55
C SER A 141 5.98 1.80 -11.79
N VAL A 142 5.90 0.99 -12.84
CA VAL A 142 5.06 1.25 -14.02
C VAL A 142 3.59 1.13 -13.62
N THR A 143 2.81 2.20 -13.81
CA THR A 143 1.39 2.26 -13.46
C THR A 143 0.52 2.66 -14.64
N SER A 144 -0.74 2.25 -14.62
CA SER A 144 -1.71 2.53 -15.70
C SER A 144 -2.22 3.97 -15.72
N ARG A 145 -1.90 4.79 -14.71
CA ARG A 145 -2.50 6.10 -14.42
C ARG A 145 -2.18 7.20 -15.44
N TYR A 146 -1.09 7.09 -16.21
CA TYR A 146 -0.67 8.09 -17.22
C TYR A 146 -0.54 7.51 -18.64
N ALA A 147 -1.07 6.31 -18.89
CA ALA A 147 -0.97 5.64 -20.18
C ALA A 147 -1.98 6.16 -21.22
N ALA A 148 -2.08 7.49 -21.39
CA ALA A 148 -2.85 8.12 -22.46
C ALA A 148 -2.26 7.83 -23.86
N GLY A 149 -0.95 7.54 -23.96
CA GLY A 149 -0.25 7.36 -25.25
C GLY A 149 -0.26 5.96 -25.84
N MET A 150 -0.31 4.89 -25.02
CA MET A 150 -0.11 3.51 -25.50
C MET A 150 -1.39 2.68 -25.60
N THR A 151 -2.58 3.28 -25.47
CA THR A 151 -3.85 2.56 -25.37
C THR A 151 -4.10 1.53 -26.48
N ALA A 152 -3.75 1.87 -27.71
CA ALA A 152 -3.96 0.99 -28.86
C ALA A 152 -2.85 -0.07 -29.05
N ALA A 153 -1.75 -0.01 -28.30
CA ALA A 153 -0.73 -1.07 -28.21
C ALA A 153 -0.82 -1.87 -26.87
N ARG A 154 -1.72 -1.48 -25.96
CA ARG A 154 -1.85 -2.04 -24.60
C ARG A 154 -2.08 -3.55 -24.58
N ALA A 155 -2.77 -4.12 -25.57
CA ALA A 155 -3.06 -5.56 -25.61
C ALA A 155 -1.80 -6.45 -25.73
N SER A 156 -0.67 -5.87 -26.16
CA SER A 156 0.56 -6.62 -26.43
C SER A 156 1.77 -6.18 -25.60
N ILE A 157 1.62 -5.15 -24.76
CA ILE A 157 2.67 -4.65 -23.87
C ILE A 157 2.36 -5.08 -22.43
N VAL A 158 3.25 -5.84 -21.83
CA VAL A 158 3.14 -6.27 -20.43
C VAL A 158 3.78 -5.22 -19.52
N SER A 159 3.14 -4.90 -18.40
CA SER A 159 3.74 -4.03 -17.37
C SER A 159 4.85 -4.77 -16.64
N GLY A 160 6.02 -4.16 -16.54
CA GLY A 160 7.12 -4.64 -15.71
C GLY A 160 7.00 -4.26 -14.24
N PHE A 161 5.97 -3.47 -13.88
CA PHE A 161 5.76 -2.92 -12.53
C PHE A 161 7.05 -2.30 -11.97
N ASP A 162 7.57 -2.80 -10.85
CA ASP A 162 8.75 -2.30 -10.15
C ASP A 162 10.00 -3.18 -10.38
N MET A 163 10.00 -4.06 -11.39
CA MET A 163 11.17 -4.84 -11.78
C MET A 163 12.32 -3.93 -12.22
N THR A 164 13.55 -4.32 -11.90
CA THR A 164 14.73 -3.77 -12.55
C THR A 164 14.81 -4.26 -14.00
N SER A 165 15.48 -3.50 -14.87
CA SER A 165 15.61 -3.86 -16.28
C SER A 165 16.37 -5.17 -16.48
N GLU A 166 17.35 -5.46 -15.61
CA GLU A 166 18.10 -6.71 -15.60
C GLU A 166 17.19 -7.91 -15.28
N ALA A 167 16.33 -7.77 -14.28
CA ALA A 167 15.38 -8.82 -13.91
C ALA A 167 14.31 -9.01 -14.99
N ALA A 168 13.81 -7.92 -15.55
CA ALA A 168 12.86 -7.94 -16.65
C ALA A 168 13.42 -8.66 -17.89
N LEU A 169 14.67 -8.39 -18.26
CA LEU A 169 15.32 -9.02 -19.41
C LEU A 169 15.57 -10.52 -19.16
N ALA A 170 16.05 -10.88 -17.97
CA ALA A 170 16.25 -12.28 -17.59
C ALA A 170 14.93 -13.06 -17.56
N LYS A 171 13.86 -12.46 -17.02
CA LYS A 171 12.52 -13.04 -16.99
C LYS A 171 11.94 -13.20 -18.39
N LEU A 172 12.15 -12.22 -19.27
CA LEU A 172 11.73 -12.29 -20.66
C LEU A 172 12.41 -13.44 -21.41
N SER A 173 13.73 -13.57 -21.26
CA SER A 173 14.51 -14.69 -21.80
C SER A 173 14.00 -16.04 -21.27
N TYR A 174 13.77 -16.14 -19.97
CA TYR A 174 13.24 -17.36 -19.33
C TYR A 174 11.86 -17.75 -19.85
N VAL A 175 10.92 -16.78 -19.90
CA VAL A 175 9.54 -17.04 -20.32
C VAL A 175 9.45 -17.38 -21.80
N LEU A 176 10.23 -16.73 -22.67
CA LEU A 176 10.30 -17.05 -24.09
C LEU A 176 10.94 -18.44 -24.34
N GLY A 177 11.87 -18.86 -23.50
CA GLY A 177 12.49 -20.18 -23.57
C GLY A 177 11.59 -21.35 -23.13
N GLN A 178 10.44 -21.09 -22.49
CA GLN A 178 9.54 -22.15 -22.03
C GLN A 178 8.80 -22.83 -23.22
N PRO A 179 8.81 -24.18 -23.31
CA PRO A 179 8.11 -24.89 -24.36
C PRO A 179 6.59 -24.91 -24.14
N GLY A 180 5.81 -25.05 -25.21
CA GLY A 180 4.36 -25.30 -25.14
C GLY A 180 3.48 -24.12 -24.74
N LEU A 181 4.05 -22.92 -24.53
CA LEU A 181 3.27 -21.73 -24.20
C LEU A 181 2.96 -20.87 -25.43
N GLY A 182 1.69 -20.52 -25.60
CA GLY A 182 1.24 -19.49 -26.53
C GLY A 182 1.58 -18.07 -26.03
N VAL A 183 1.35 -17.07 -26.89
CA VAL A 183 1.66 -15.65 -26.61
C VAL A 183 0.99 -15.17 -25.32
N ASP A 184 -0.29 -15.50 -25.11
CA ASP A 184 -1.04 -15.03 -23.93
C ASP A 184 -0.56 -15.69 -22.64
N GLY A 185 -0.27 -17.00 -22.67
CA GLY A 185 0.32 -17.69 -21.51
C GLY A 185 1.69 -17.14 -21.13
N ARG A 186 2.48 -16.70 -22.11
CA ARG A 186 3.76 -16.01 -21.86
C ARG A 186 3.54 -14.63 -21.24
N LYS A 187 2.58 -13.84 -21.74
CA LYS A 187 2.20 -12.55 -21.14
C LYS A 187 1.75 -12.72 -19.69
N GLU A 188 0.96 -13.75 -19.40
CA GLU A 188 0.52 -14.06 -18.05
C GLU A 188 1.68 -14.40 -17.11
N LEU A 189 2.64 -15.22 -17.56
CA LEU A 189 3.85 -15.52 -16.76
C LEU A 189 4.72 -14.28 -16.55
N LEU A 190 4.86 -13.42 -17.55
CA LEU A 190 5.58 -12.15 -17.41
C LEU A 190 4.95 -11.23 -16.35
N ALA A 191 3.62 -11.28 -16.23
CA ALA A 191 2.85 -10.48 -15.28
C ALA A 191 2.79 -11.06 -13.84
N ARG A 192 3.39 -12.22 -13.54
CA ARG A 192 3.40 -12.85 -12.20
C ARG A 192 4.76 -12.74 -11.51
N ASP A 193 4.82 -12.62 -10.18
CA ASP A 193 6.10 -12.71 -9.45
C ASP A 193 6.61 -14.17 -9.43
N LEU A 194 7.69 -14.44 -10.17
CA LEU A 194 8.19 -15.81 -10.33
C LEU A 194 9.29 -16.16 -9.32
N ARG A 195 10.09 -15.18 -8.92
CA ARG A 195 11.34 -15.33 -8.14
C ARG A 195 11.53 -14.23 -7.10
N GLY A 196 10.53 -13.40 -6.82
CA GLY A 196 10.63 -12.27 -5.91
C GLY A 196 11.16 -10.99 -6.57
N GLU A 197 11.24 -10.97 -7.90
CA GLU A 197 11.75 -9.87 -8.71
C GLU A 197 10.76 -8.71 -8.87
N MET A 198 9.48 -8.95 -8.56
CA MET A 198 8.41 -8.01 -8.85
C MET A 198 7.44 -7.93 -7.68
N THR A 199 7.01 -6.70 -7.35
CA THR A 199 5.92 -6.42 -6.45
C THR A 199 4.71 -6.12 -7.32
N LEU A 200 3.73 -7.00 -7.26
CA LEU A 200 2.44 -6.69 -7.85
C LEU A 200 1.87 -5.49 -7.09
N PRO A 201 1.24 -4.52 -7.78
CA PRO A 201 0.51 -3.49 -7.08
C PRO A 201 -0.44 -4.23 -6.13
N VAL A 202 -0.56 -3.71 -4.91
CA VAL A 202 -1.73 -4.01 -4.12
C VAL A 202 -2.86 -3.50 -4.99
N VAL A 203 -3.43 -4.40 -5.79
CA VAL A 203 -4.73 -4.15 -6.34
C VAL A 203 -5.51 -3.92 -5.06
N ASP A 204 -6.07 -2.74 -4.94
CA ASP A 204 -7.35 -2.59 -4.28
C ASP A 204 -8.34 -3.44 -5.11
N GLU A 205 -8.06 -4.75 -5.23
CA GLU A 205 -9.07 -5.74 -5.15
C GLU A 205 -9.77 -5.25 -3.88
N CYS A 206 -10.97 -4.73 -4.07
CA CYS A 206 -12.12 -5.53 -3.70
C CYS A 206 -11.68 -7.00 -3.52
N GLN A 207 -10.94 -7.27 -2.42
CA GLN A 207 -10.99 -8.54 -1.75
C GLN A 207 -12.48 -8.76 -1.71
N PRO A 208 -13.00 -9.78 -2.41
CA PRO A 208 -14.44 -9.95 -2.56
C PRO A 208 -14.97 -9.75 -1.15
N PRO A 209 -15.81 -8.71 -0.91
CA PRO A 209 -16.03 -8.17 0.43
C PRO A 209 -16.24 -9.38 1.28
N LEU A 210 -15.26 -9.71 2.16
CA LEU A 210 -15.18 -11.03 2.76
C LEU A 210 -16.53 -11.19 3.43
N ARG A 211 -17.44 -11.90 2.77
CA ARG A 211 -18.86 -11.88 3.17
C ARG A 211 -18.79 -12.34 4.60
N GLY A 212 -19.37 -11.59 5.53
CA GLY A 212 -19.17 -11.79 6.97
C GLY A 212 -19.29 -13.26 7.41
N SER A 213 -19.98 -14.13 6.66
CA SER A 213 -19.91 -15.58 6.82
C SER A 213 -18.50 -16.22 6.83
N ALA A 214 -17.59 -15.85 5.92
CA ALA A 214 -16.26 -16.49 5.84
C ALA A 214 -15.33 -16.05 6.97
N LEU A 215 -15.37 -14.76 7.32
CA LEU A 215 -14.63 -14.24 8.47
C LEU A 215 -15.20 -14.79 9.78
N ARG A 216 -16.54 -14.84 9.94
CA ARG A 216 -17.19 -15.50 11.09
C ARG A 216 -16.85 -16.99 11.18
N LEU A 217 -16.80 -17.73 10.08
CA LEU A 217 -16.39 -19.13 10.06
C LEU A 217 -14.92 -19.30 10.46
N GLY A 218 -14.03 -18.43 9.96
CA GLY A 218 -12.62 -18.41 10.32
C GLY A 218 -12.39 -18.09 11.79
N VAL A 219 -13.11 -17.08 12.31
CA VAL A 219 -13.13 -16.77 13.75
C VAL A 219 -13.66 -17.98 14.52
N ALA A 220 -14.83 -18.51 14.20
CA ALA A 220 -15.41 -19.69 14.88
C ALA A 220 -14.50 -20.93 14.88
N GLN A 221 -13.75 -21.18 13.80
CA GLN A 221 -12.76 -22.25 13.75
C GLN A 221 -11.55 -21.99 14.64
N LEU A 222 -11.05 -20.75 14.69
CA LEU A 222 -10.01 -20.33 15.63
C LEU A 222 -10.48 -20.41 17.08
N LEU A 223 -11.76 -20.12 17.33
CA LEU A 223 -12.41 -20.27 18.64
C LEU A 223 -12.54 -21.74 19.08
N SER A 224 -12.46 -22.69 18.15
CA SER A 224 -12.53 -24.12 18.44
C SER A 224 -11.16 -24.78 18.72
N LEU A 225 -10.07 -24.00 18.68
CA LEU A 225 -8.72 -24.50 18.97
C LEU A 225 -8.54 -24.75 20.48
N SER A 226 -7.79 -25.80 20.83
CA SER A 226 -7.52 -26.24 22.21
C SER A 226 -6.62 -25.28 23.00
N GLN A 227 -6.58 -25.41 24.33
CA GLN A 227 -5.75 -24.61 25.25
C GLN A 227 -4.25 -24.55 24.88
N GLU A 228 -3.71 -25.58 24.22
CA GLU A 228 -2.30 -25.62 23.82
C GLU A 228 -1.94 -24.61 22.69
N LEU A 229 -2.95 -23.99 22.08
CA LEU A 229 -2.82 -23.00 21.00
C LEU A 229 -3.22 -21.58 21.42
N ASP A 230 -3.40 -21.32 22.73
CA ASP A 230 -3.76 -19.99 23.25
C ASP A 230 -2.77 -18.91 22.78
N ALA A 231 -1.46 -19.20 22.74
CA ALA A 231 -0.45 -18.27 22.23
C ALA A 231 -0.61 -17.95 20.73
N VAL A 232 -1.08 -18.90 19.92
CA VAL A 232 -1.35 -18.69 18.49
C VAL A 232 -2.63 -17.88 18.31
N ARG A 233 -3.65 -18.15 19.13
CA ARG A 233 -4.87 -17.34 19.16
C ARG A 233 -4.52 -15.89 19.50
N ASP A 234 -3.79 -15.67 20.58
CA ASP A 234 -3.44 -14.32 21.05
C ASP A 234 -2.58 -13.56 20.02
N ALA A 235 -1.67 -14.25 19.32
CA ALA A 235 -0.87 -13.65 18.24
C ALA A 235 -1.70 -13.26 16.99
N LEU A 236 -2.72 -14.04 16.63
CA LEU A 236 -3.54 -13.78 15.43
C LEU A 236 -4.72 -12.84 15.69
N THR A 237 -5.13 -12.72 16.95
CA THR A 237 -6.34 -12.01 17.34
C THR A 237 -6.33 -10.52 16.95
N PRO A 238 -5.24 -9.73 17.14
CA PRO A 238 -5.20 -8.35 16.69
C PRO A 238 -5.40 -8.20 15.16
N SER A 239 -4.81 -9.12 14.39
CA SER A 239 -4.94 -9.15 12.93
C SER A 239 -6.38 -9.49 12.49
N LEU A 240 -7.03 -10.43 13.19
CA LEU A 240 -8.42 -10.80 12.95
C LEU A 240 -9.38 -9.66 13.31
N ALA A 241 -9.15 -8.98 14.44
CA ALA A 241 -9.91 -7.81 14.83
C ALA A 241 -9.76 -6.67 13.82
N CYS A 242 -8.55 -6.41 13.33
CA CYS A 242 -8.32 -5.44 12.26
C CYS A 242 -9.02 -5.83 10.95
N ALA A 243 -9.00 -7.10 10.56
CA ALA A 243 -9.71 -7.59 9.38
C ALA A 243 -11.23 -7.46 9.52
N ALA A 244 -11.79 -7.83 10.69
CA ALA A 244 -13.21 -7.68 11.00
C ALA A 244 -13.63 -6.20 10.93
N ALA A 245 -12.83 -5.32 11.52
CA ALA A 245 -13.08 -3.89 11.54
C ALA A 245 -13.03 -3.27 10.14
N ARG A 246 -12.06 -3.68 9.30
CA ARG A 246 -11.95 -3.26 7.90
C ARG A 246 -13.11 -3.73 7.04
N ALA A 247 -13.74 -4.86 7.38
CA ALA A 247 -14.91 -5.40 6.70
C ALA A 247 -16.24 -4.86 7.24
N GLY A 248 -16.21 -4.14 8.37
CA GLY A 248 -17.41 -3.64 9.04
C GLY A 248 -18.20 -4.72 9.78
N ASP A 249 -17.58 -5.87 10.08
CA ASP A 249 -18.24 -7.01 10.74
C ASP A 249 -18.33 -6.77 12.25
N LEU A 250 -19.37 -6.03 12.65
CA LEU A 250 -19.63 -5.68 14.04
C LEU A 250 -19.89 -6.91 14.92
N GLU A 251 -20.56 -7.94 14.38
CA GLU A 251 -20.86 -9.17 15.11
C GLU A 251 -19.58 -9.94 15.43
N ALA A 252 -18.68 -10.08 14.44
CA ALA A 252 -17.38 -10.73 14.65
C ALA A 252 -16.54 -10.01 15.71
N LEU A 253 -16.52 -8.66 15.68
CA LEU A 253 -15.83 -7.88 16.70
C LEU A 253 -16.46 -8.01 18.09
N GLN A 254 -17.79 -8.05 18.19
CA GLN A 254 -18.48 -8.28 19.46
C GLN A 254 -18.18 -9.68 20.01
N ALA A 255 -18.12 -10.70 19.15
CA ALA A 255 -17.74 -12.06 19.53
C ALA A 255 -16.29 -12.10 20.06
N LEU A 256 -15.35 -11.43 19.38
CA LEU A 256 -13.96 -11.32 19.85
C LEU A 256 -13.88 -10.59 21.20
N ALA A 257 -14.60 -9.48 21.38
CA ALA A 257 -14.64 -8.73 22.64
C ALA A 257 -15.23 -9.55 23.80
N ALA A 258 -16.28 -10.34 23.56
CA ALA A 258 -16.92 -11.18 24.58
C ALA A 258 -15.99 -12.26 25.14
N LEU A 259 -14.93 -12.60 24.41
CA LEU A 259 -13.91 -13.57 24.81
C LEU A 259 -12.74 -12.95 25.58
N GLY A 260 -12.83 -11.67 25.94
CA GLY A 260 -11.77 -10.96 26.63
C GLY A 260 -10.65 -10.46 25.72
N THR A 261 -10.86 -10.43 24.40
CA THR A 261 -9.91 -9.81 23.47
C THR A 261 -9.80 -8.33 23.75
N ASP A 262 -8.57 -7.85 23.92
CA ASP A 262 -8.28 -6.43 23.92
C ASP A 262 -8.28 -5.88 22.48
N LEU A 263 -9.34 -5.14 22.14
CA LEU A 263 -9.52 -4.48 20.83
C LEU A 263 -8.67 -3.22 20.66
N SER A 264 -7.79 -2.90 21.62
CA SER A 264 -6.79 -1.84 21.49
C SER A 264 -5.46 -2.33 20.91
N LEU A 265 -5.24 -3.64 20.85
CA LEU A 265 -4.00 -4.23 20.36
C LEU A 265 -3.75 -3.95 18.88
N GLU A 266 -2.48 -3.77 18.57
CA GLU A 266 -1.99 -3.52 17.21
C GLU A 266 -1.70 -4.84 16.48
N ASP A 267 -2.02 -4.88 15.19
CA ASP A 267 -1.55 -5.95 14.31
C ASP A 267 -0.06 -5.79 13.98
N PHE A 268 0.49 -6.71 13.18
CA PHE A 268 1.90 -6.71 12.78
C PHE A 268 2.30 -5.52 11.90
N THR A 269 1.37 -4.61 11.56
CA THR A 269 1.62 -3.35 10.84
C THR A 269 1.43 -2.12 11.73
N GLY A 270 1.34 -2.32 13.05
CA GLY A 270 1.04 -1.26 14.02
C GLY A 270 -0.40 -0.75 13.96
N GLN A 271 -1.29 -1.40 13.19
CA GLN A 271 -2.67 -0.93 13.07
C GLN A 271 -3.54 -1.49 14.17
N THR A 272 -4.28 -0.60 14.82
CA THR A 272 -5.40 -1.00 15.68
C THR A 272 -6.68 -1.25 14.86
N PRO A 273 -7.67 -1.96 15.40
CA PRO A 273 -8.99 -2.10 14.78
C PRO A 273 -9.64 -0.75 14.41
N LEU A 274 -9.34 0.33 15.15
CA LEU A 274 -9.84 1.67 14.85
C LEU A 274 -9.23 2.24 13.56
N HIS A 275 -7.93 2.02 13.30
CA HIS A 275 -7.30 2.37 12.02
C HIS A 275 -8.00 1.64 10.86
N ALA A 276 -8.25 0.35 11.04
CA ALA A 276 -8.88 -0.49 10.03
C ALA A 276 -10.34 -0.09 9.73
N ALA A 277 -11.13 0.19 10.78
CA ALA A 277 -12.50 0.68 10.63
C ALA A 277 -12.54 2.06 9.96
N ALA A 278 -11.57 2.93 10.30
CA ALA A 278 -11.47 4.26 9.73
C ALA A 278 -11.08 4.25 8.25
N ARG A 279 -10.18 3.34 7.87
CA ARG A 279 -9.82 3.10 6.46
C ARG A 279 -11.00 2.54 5.65
N GLY A 280 -11.76 1.61 6.23
CA GLY A 280 -12.94 1.00 5.60
C GLY A 280 -14.21 1.88 5.60
N GLY A 281 -14.24 2.97 6.36
CA GLY A 281 -15.40 3.85 6.45
C GLY A 281 -16.55 3.32 7.31
N HIS A 282 -16.28 2.35 8.18
CA HIS A 282 -17.31 1.64 8.95
C HIS A 282 -17.64 2.38 10.26
N ALA A 283 -18.47 3.42 10.16
CA ALA A 283 -18.87 4.27 11.29
C ALA A 283 -19.45 3.50 12.49
N GLY A 284 -20.26 2.46 12.27
CA GLY A 284 -20.83 1.64 13.35
C GLY A 284 -19.76 0.87 14.13
N VAL A 285 -18.75 0.34 13.43
CA VAL A 285 -17.60 -0.31 14.07
C VAL A 285 -16.73 0.71 14.80
N ALA A 286 -16.43 1.85 14.16
CA ALA A 286 -15.65 2.92 14.79
C ALA A 286 -16.31 3.40 16.09
N ALA A 287 -17.62 3.64 16.08
CA ALA A 287 -18.37 4.03 17.28
C ALA A 287 -18.26 2.99 18.41
N MET A 288 -18.40 1.69 18.09
CA MET A 288 -18.26 0.62 19.07
C MET A 288 -16.84 0.57 19.67
N LEU A 289 -15.81 0.68 18.83
CA LEU A 289 -14.42 0.68 19.29
C LEU A 289 -14.10 1.88 20.18
N LEU A 290 -14.62 3.06 19.85
CA LEU A 290 -14.49 4.26 20.67
C LEU A 290 -15.19 4.11 22.03
N GLN A 291 -16.39 3.52 22.06
CA GLN A 291 -17.10 3.20 23.32
C GLN A 291 -16.34 2.19 24.19
N LYS A 292 -15.53 1.33 23.57
CA LYS A 292 -14.64 0.37 24.26
C LYS A 292 -13.30 0.99 24.68
N GLY A 293 -13.11 2.29 24.49
CA GLY A 293 -11.90 3.00 24.92
C GLY A 293 -10.72 2.90 23.96
N ALA A 294 -10.95 2.61 22.67
CA ALA A 294 -9.88 2.62 21.67
C ALA A 294 -9.18 3.99 21.61
N ASN A 295 -7.85 3.98 21.56
CA ASN A 295 -7.05 5.20 21.47
C ASN A 295 -7.29 5.90 20.11
N VAL A 296 -7.91 7.08 20.15
CA VAL A 296 -8.27 7.89 18.98
C VAL A 296 -7.07 8.45 18.22
N ASP A 297 -5.96 8.69 18.93
CA ASP A 297 -4.73 9.29 18.40
C ASP A 297 -3.61 8.25 18.21
N ALA A 298 -3.95 6.96 18.20
CA ALA A 298 -3.03 5.87 17.90
C ALA A 298 -2.34 6.09 16.54
N ARG A 299 -1.16 5.49 16.38
CA ARG A 299 -0.29 5.69 15.22
C ARG A 299 0.17 4.33 14.71
N ASP A 300 -0.06 4.07 13.43
CA ASP A 300 0.50 2.88 12.78
C ASP A 300 2.01 3.03 12.50
N GLU A 301 2.65 1.99 11.95
CA GLU A 301 4.09 2.02 11.65
C GLU A 301 4.49 3.11 10.66
N ASP A 302 3.55 3.60 9.84
CA ASP A 302 3.74 4.72 8.92
C ASP A 302 3.49 6.09 9.61
N GLY A 303 3.14 6.09 10.91
CA GLY A 303 2.81 7.27 11.70
C GLY A 303 1.42 7.85 11.41
N LEU A 304 0.55 7.13 10.71
CA LEU A 304 -0.77 7.62 10.30
C LEU A 304 -1.78 7.42 11.43
N SER A 305 -2.62 8.43 11.68
CA SER A 305 -3.75 8.31 12.62
C SER A 305 -4.98 7.68 11.97
N PRO A 306 -5.91 7.11 12.76
CA PRO A 306 -7.23 6.72 12.26
C PRO A 306 -7.96 7.88 11.56
N LEU A 307 -7.82 9.11 12.09
CA LEU A 307 -8.43 10.31 11.50
C LEU A 307 -7.89 10.58 10.09
N LEU A 308 -6.57 10.52 9.89
CA LEU A 308 -5.97 10.72 8.57
C LEU A 308 -6.36 9.61 7.58
N LEU A 309 -6.48 8.36 8.03
CA LEU A 309 -6.98 7.27 7.20
C LEU A 309 -8.43 7.50 6.75
N ALA A 310 -9.30 7.99 7.64
CA ALA A 310 -10.68 8.36 7.29
C ALA A 310 -10.74 9.52 6.28
N ILE A 311 -9.84 10.51 6.41
CA ILE A 311 -9.71 11.62 5.45
C ILE A 311 -9.30 11.10 4.06
N LYS A 312 -8.25 10.26 4.00
CA LYS A 312 -7.77 9.67 2.74
C LYS A 312 -8.86 8.84 2.05
N GLY A 313 -9.69 8.15 2.83
CA GLY A 313 -10.87 7.40 2.35
C GLY A 313 -12.12 8.25 2.08
N ARG A 314 -12.12 9.54 2.42
CA ARG A 314 -13.27 10.46 2.33
C ARG A 314 -14.50 9.96 3.11
N HIS A 315 -14.30 9.38 4.29
CA HIS A 315 -15.37 8.78 5.09
C HIS A 315 -15.93 9.79 6.11
N GLN A 316 -16.80 10.72 5.68
CA GLN A 316 -17.25 11.85 6.50
C GLN A 316 -17.89 11.45 7.84
N SER A 317 -18.67 10.36 7.85
CA SER A 317 -19.32 9.84 9.05
C SER A 317 -18.31 9.40 10.11
N VAL A 318 -17.21 8.75 9.69
CA VAL A 318 -16.12 8.35 10.58
C VAL A 318 -15.32 9.56 11.04
N ILE A 319 -15.00 10.50 10.14
CA ILE A 319 -14.28 11.73 10.49
C ILE A 319 -15.02 12.47 11.60
N LYS A 320 -16.35 12.64 11.45
CA LYS A 320 -17.19 13.27 12.46
C LYS A 320 -17.11 12.54 13.81
N LEU A 321 -17.28 11.22 13.82
CA LEU A 321 -17.19 10.42 15.05
C LEU A 321 -15.81 10.54 15.74
N LEU A 322 -14.72 10.45 14.98
CA LEU A 322 -13.37 10.58 15.52
C LEU A 322 -13.12 11.97 16.11
N ARG A 323 -13.62 13.02 15.45
CA ARG A 323 -13.51 14.40 15.95
C ARG A 323 -14.34 14.63 17.21
N GLU A 324 -15.55 14.09 17.27
CA GLU A 324 -16.39 14.10 18.48
C GLU A 324 -15.73 13.34 19.65
N ALA A 325 -14.96 12.29 19.34
CA ALA A 325 -14.13 11.57 20.32
C ALA A 325 -12.79 12.26 20.64
N GLY A 326 -12.53 13.45 20.09
CA GLY A 326 -11.35 14.27 20.42
C GLY A 326 -10.13 14.10 19.50
N ALA A 327 -10.20 13.29 18.45
CA ALA A 327 -9.06 13.04 17.55
C ALA A 327 -8.54 14.33 16.89
N ARG A 328 -7.22 14.46 16.78
CA ARG A 328 -6.58 15.63 16.15
C ARG A 328 -5.53 15.21 15.13
N LEU A 329 -5.41 16.01 14.08
CA LEU A 329 -4.30 15.88 13.14
C LEU A 329 -3.02 16.36 13.82
N ALA A 330 -1.98 15.53 13.78
CA ALA A 330 -0.68 15.88 14.30
C ALA A 330 0.02 16.90 13.38
N PRO A 331 0.98 17.68 13.90
CA PRO A 331 1.75 18.64 13.10
C PRO A 331 2.39 18.02 11.85
N GLN A 332 2.88 16.78 11.94
CA GLN A 332 3.50 16.02 10.85
C GLN A 332 2.49 15.69 9.74
N GLU A 333 1.25 15.34 10.09
CA GLU A 333 0.17 15.06 9.12
C GLU A 333 -0.29 16.33 8.40
N LEU A 334 -0.11 17.49 9.05
CA LEU A 334 -0.48 18.77 8.50
C LEU A 334 0.62 19.39 7.63
N GLU A 335 1.87 18.91 7.71
CA GLU A 335 3.02 19.46 6.96
C GLU A 335 2.74 19.56 5.46
N GLU A 336 2.19 18.49 4.88
CA GLU A 336 1.85 18.40 3.46
C GLU A 336 0.39 18.78 3.15
N ALA A 337 -0.42 19.12 4.15
CA ALA A 337 -1.86 19.35 3.97
C ALA A 337 -2.15 20.47 2.95
N GLY A 338 -1.38 21.56 2.95
CA GLY A 338 -1.56 22.65 1.97
C GLY A 338 -1.37 22.19 0.51
N THR A 339 -0.35 21.37 0.27
CA THR A 339 -0.10 20.78 -1.05
C THR A 339 -1.21 19.83 -1.47
N GLU A 340 -1.71 19.01 -0.54
CA GLU A 340 -2.83 18.10 -0.78
C GLU A 340 -4.12 18.86 -1.07
N LEU A 341 -4.45 19.90 -0.30
CA LEU A 341 -5.62 20.76 -0.53
C LEU A 341 -5.57 21.42 -1.92
N CYS A 342 -4.41 21.94 -2.35
CA CYS A 342 -4.22 22.48 -3.69
C CYS A 342 -4.43 21.42 -4.78
N ARG A 343 -3.96 20.20 -4.55
CA ARG A 343 -4.16 19.06 -5.45
C ARG A 343 -5.64 18.68 -5.57
N LEU A 344 -6.38 18.66 -4.45
CA LEU A 344 -7.81 18.39 -4.41
C LEU A 344 -8.60 19.47 -5.16
N ALA A 345 -8.26 20.74 -4.93
CA ALA A 345 -8.85 21.88 -5.63
C ALA A 345 -8.67 21.81 -7.15
N THR A 346 -7.47 21.48 -7.62
CA THR A 346 -7.18 21.31 -9.06
C THR A 346 -8.05 20.21 -9.71
N LYS A 347 -8.26 19.11 -8.98
CA LYS A 347 -9.04 17.95 -9.43
C LYS A 347 -10.55 18.12 -9.26
N ALA A 348 -11.03 19.26 -8.78
CA ALA A 348 -12.43 19.51 -8.45
C ALA A 348 -12.99 18.56 -7.37
N ASP A 349 -12.17 18.12 -6.42
CA ASP A 349 -12.53 17.11 -5.42
C ASP A 349 -13.13 17.75 -4.15
N GLY A 350 -14.42 18.11 -4.22
CA GLY A 350 -15.13 18.75 -3.10
C GLY A 350 -15.28 17.86 -1.85
N ASP A 351 -15.40 16.55 -2.02
CA ASP A 351 -15.54 15.61 -0.90
C ASP A 351 -14.24 15.47 -0.10
N GLY A 352 -13.10 15.45 -0.78
CA GLY A 352 -11.79 15.48 -0.12
C GLY A 352 -11.58 16.77 0.66
N LEU A 353 -11.94 17.92 0.08
CA LEU A 353 -11.85 19.22 0.77
C LEU A 353 -12.77 19.28 2.00
N ARG A 354 -13.99 18.75 1.90
CA ARG A 354 -14.91 18.61 3.05
C ARG A 354 -14.33 17.70 4.12
N ALA A 355 -13.69 16.59 3.75
CA ALA A 355 -13.09 15.66 4.71
C ALA A 355 -11.98 16.34 5.53
N TRP A 356 -11.06 17.06 4.87
CA TRP A 356 -10.02 17.84 5.54
C TRP A 356 -10.60 18.93 6.46
N TRP A 357 -11.60 19.66 5.98
CA TRP A 357 -12.27 20.70 6.77
C TRP A 357 -12.97 20.12 8.01
N GLN A 358 -13.72 19.03 7.86
CA GLN A 358 -14.39 18.35 8.98
C GLN A 358 -13.38 17.83 10.02
N ALA A 359 -12.20 17.42 9.58
CA ALA A 359 -11.11 17.01 10.48
C ALA A 359 -10.45 18.20 11.21
N GLY A 360 -10.87 19.43 10.93
CA GLY A 360 -10.34 20.65 11.57
C GLY A 360 -9.10 21.24 10.89
N ALA A 361 -8.81 20.86 9.64
CA ALA A 361 -7.69 21.44 8.90
C ALA A 361 -8.01 22.84 8.37
N ASP A 362 -7.03 23.74 8.44
CA ASP A 362 -7.12 25.07 7.83
C ASP A 362 -7.02 24.97 6.29
N LEU A 363 -8.15 25.22 5.61
CA LEU A 363 -8.24 25.23 4.16
C LEU A 363 -7.45 26.39 3.50
N GLY A 364 -7.07 27.40 4.27
CA GLY A 364 -6.25 28.52 3.84
C GLY A 364 -4.75 28.20 3.76
N ARG A 365 -4.31 27.06 4.34
CA ARG A 365 -2.89 26.69 4.40
C ARG A 365 -2.29 26.62 2.99
N PRO A 366 -1.19 27.34 2.73
CA PRO A 366 -0.56 27.33 1.41
C PRO A 366 0.15 26.00 1.13
N GLY A 367 0.19 25.61 -0.13
CA GLY A 367 1.06 24.55 -0.62
C GLY A 367 2.53 24.98 -0.69
N TYR A 368 3.38 24.10 -1.20
CA TYR A 368 4.83 24.34 -1.33
C TYR A 368 5.19 25.56 -2.21
N ASP A 369 4.30 25.97 -3.11
CA ASP A 369 4.45 27.12 -4.01
C ASP A 369 3.87 28.42 -3.43
N GLY A 370 3.43 28.40 -2.17
CA GLY A 370 2.83 29.53 -1.49
C GLY A 370 1.37 29.81 -1.88
N ARG A 371 0.76 29.04 -2.78
CA ARG A 371 -0.64 29.23 -3.19
C ARG A 371 -1.57 28.46 -2.27
N SER A 372 -2.74 29.05 -1.98
CA SER A 372 -3.82 28.35 -1.27
C SER A 372 -4.69 27.55 -2.25
N ALA A 373 -5.44 26.59 -1.72
CA ALA A 373 -6.36 25.78 -2.51
C ALA A 373 -7.41 26.64 -3.26
N LEU A 374 -7.82 27.78 -2.67
CA LEU A 374 -8.76 28.71 -3.28
C LEU A 374 -8.17 29.36 -4.54
N LEU A 375 -6.94 29.89 -4.47
CA LEU A 375 -6.26 30.50 -5.62
C LEU A 375 -6.03 29.48 -6.75
N VAL A 376 -5.69 28.25 -6.39
CA VAL A 376 -5.51 27.16 -7.36
C VAL A 376 -6.84 26.78 -8.03
N ALA A 377 -7.94 26.71 -7.27
CA ALA A 377 -9.28 26.44 -7.82
C ALA A 377 -9.73 27.54 -8.79
N GLU A 378 -9.49 28.82 -8.45
CA GLU A 378 -9.80 29.97 -9.29
C GLU A 378 -8.99 29.94 -10.60
N ALA A 379 -7.67 29.75 -10.51
CA ALA A 379 -6.80 29.66 -11.67
C ALA A 379 -7.14 28.48 -12.60
N ALA A 380 -7.62 27.36 -12.04
CA ALA A 380 -8.05 26.19 -12.79
C ALA A 380 -9.51 26.27 -13.29
N GLY A 381 -10.24 27.36 -13.02
CA GLY A 381 -11.63 27.54 -13.44
C GLY A 381 -12.61 26.56 -12.77
N ARG A 382 -12.34 26.13 -11.53
CA ARG A 382 -13.19 25.17 -10.78
C ARG A 382 -14.24 25.89 -9.94
N LEU A 383 -15.24 26.48 -10.58
CA LEU A 383 -16.24 27.35 -9.92
C LEU A 383 -16.94 26.67 -8.74
N GLU A 384 -17.33 25.40 -8.85
CA GLU A 384 -17.99 24.65 -7.76
C GLU A 384 -17.10 24.47 -6.52
N VAL A 385 -15.79 24.30 -6.72
CA VAL A 385 -14.85 24.21 -5.60
C VAL A 385 -14.58 25.59 -5.00
N VAL A 386 -14.52 26.64 -5.83
CA VAL A 386 -14.38 28.01 -5.33
C VAL A 386 -15.57 28.39 -4.44
N THR A 387 -16.80 28.09 -4.86
CA THR A 387 -17.99 28.34 -4.04
C THR A 387 -17.99 27.48 -2.77
N LEU A 388 -17.57 26.22 -2.85
CA LEU A 388 -17.43 25.35 -1.68
C LEU A 388 -16.40 25.89 -0.69
N LEU A 389 -15.19 26.22 -1.13
CA LEU A 389 -14.12 26.73 -0.28
C LEU A 389 -14.52 28.04 0.40
N ARG A 390 -15.11 28.98 -0.36
CA ARG A 390 -15.63 30.23 0.21
C ARG A 390 -16.75 29.98 1.23
N ARG A 391 -17.63 29.01 0.99
CA ARG A 391 -18.68 28.63 1.95
C ARG A 391 -18.10 28.03 3.23
N LEU A 392 -17.11 27.15 3.12
CA LEU A 392 -16.47 26.50 4.26
C LEU A 392 -15.55 27.45 5.06
N GLN A 393 -14.94 28.44 4.40
CA GLN A 393 -14.13 29.49 5.03
C GLN A 393 -14.99 30.64 5.60
N GLY A 394 -16.11 30.96 4.96
CA GLY A 394 -17.01 32.05 5.37
C GLY A 394 -17.99 31.68 6.50
N GLY A 395 -17.99 30.44 6.97
CA GLY A 395 -18.81 29.97 8.09
C GLY A 395 -18.21 30.24 9.48
N ALA A 396 -17.32 31.23 9.62
CA ALA A 396 -16.62 31.56 10.86
C ALA A 396 -17.48 32.24 11.95
N ASP A 397 -18.80 32.31 11.77
CA ASP A 397 -19.77 32.64 12.83
C ASP A 397 -20.69 31.44 13.07
N GLY A 398 -20.24 30.50 13.91
CA GLY A 398 -21.08 29.41 14.43
C GLY A 398 -20.40 28.03 14.47
N LEU A 399 -19.75 27.73 15.60
CA LEU A 399 -19.14 26.44 15.99
C LEU A 399 -17.90 26.00 15.18
N ALA A 400 -16.76 26.61 15.48
CA ALA A 400 -15.52 25.83 15.57
C ALA A 400 -15.54 25.02 16.89
N PRO A 401 -15.11 23.75 16.94
CA PRO A 401 -14.85 23.09 18.22
C PRO A 401 -13.62 23.77 18.82
N GLU A 402 -13.81 24.39 19.98
CA GLU A 402 -12.82 25.25 20.63
C GLU A 402 -11.47 24.55 20.92
N GLY A 403 -10.39 25.30 20.69
CA GLY A 403 -9.07 25.09 21.29
C GLY A 403 -8.94 25.83 22.64
N PRO A 404 -7.90 25.54 23.43
CA PRO A 404 -7.96 25.40 24.90
C PRO A 404 -7.80 26.73 25.66
N PRO A 405 -8.19 26.80 26.95
CA PRO A 405 -7.63 27.79 27.85
C PRO A 405 -6.28 27.28 28.39
N GLY A 406 -5.32 28.21 28.47
CA GLY A 406 -3.98 28.01 29.02
C GLY A 406 -3.99 27.73 30.52
N GLY A 407 -2.86 27.23 31.00
CA GLY A 407 -2.73 26.52 32.27
C GLY A 407 -2.74 27.37 33.54
N ALA A 408 -2.97 26.67 34.65
CA ALA A 408 -2.43 26.98 35.98
C ALA A 408 -2.51 25.71 36.84
N ASP A 409 -1.47 25.51 37.65
CA ASP A 409 -1.36 24.51 38.71
C ASP A 409 -2.59 24.43 39.61
N HIS A 410 -2.98 23.20 39.98
CA HIS A 410 -3.16 22.70 41.36
C HIS A 410 -4.18 21.53 41.42
N ALA A 411 -3.66 20.38 41.87
CA ALA A 411 -4.23 19.47 42.87
C ALA A 411 -5.68 18.91 42.75
N SER A 412 -5.73 17.58 42.90
CA SER A 412 -6.72 16.78 43.63
C SER A 412 -7.96 16.23 42.91
N GLU A 413 -8.04 14.89 42.95
CA GLU A 413 -9.19 14.03 43.22
C GLU A 413 -10.61 14.60 43.01
N GLU A 414 -11.42 13.94 42.17
CA GLU A 414 -12.64 13.24 42.63
C GLU A 414 -13.27 12.41 41.50
N LEU A 415 -13.29 11.10 41.72
CA LEU A 415 -14.19 10.14 41.09
C LEU A 415 -15.62 10.40 41.58
N VAL A 416 -16.55 10.70 40.68
CA VAL A 416 -17.99 10.57 40.99
C VAL A 416 -18.51 9.28 40.39
N ALA A 417 -18.73 8.34 41.29
CA ALA A 417 -19.50 7.12 41.10
C ALA A 417 -20.97 7.44 40.78
N LEU A 418 -21.59 6.63 39.91
CA LEU A 418 -23.01 6.34 39.98
C LEU A 418 -23.20 4.83 39.98
N GLN A 419 -23.69 4.37 41.12
CA GLN A 419 -23.96 2.99 41.53
C GLN A 419 -25.13 2.38 40.74
N LEU A 420 -25.04 1.07 40.49
CA LEU A 420 -26.17 0.14 40.58
C LEU A 420 -25.68 -1.13 41.29
N GLU A 421 -26.32 -1.42 42.43
CA GLU A 421 -26.01 -2.41 43.47
C GLU A 421 -26.14 -3.90 43.04
N PRO A 422 -25.48 -4.84 43.75
CA PRO A 422 -25.63 -6.29 43.57
C PRO A 422 -26.68 -6.90 44.52
N GLY A 423 -27.54 -7.75 43.97
CA GLY A 423 -28.47 -8.60 44.75
C GLY A 423 -27.78 -9.83 45.32
N SER A 424 -27.66 -9.86 46.65
CA SER A 424 -27.30 -11.02 47.48
C SER A 424 -28.38 -12.12 47.45
N GLY A 425 -27.96 -13.38 47.38
CA GLY A 425 -28.85 -14.56 47.41
C GLY A 425 -28.14 -15.86 47.77
N ALA A 426 -27.77 -15.97 49.05
CA ALA A 426 -27.66 -17.16 49.89
C ALA A 426 -26.96 -18.46 49.40
N VAL A 427 -25.92 -18.78 50.17
CA VAL A 427 -25.23 -20.06 50.37
C VAL A 427 -26.20 -21.17 50.80
N SER A 428 -26.05 -22.39 50.24
CA SER A 428 -26.24 -23.62 51.00
C SER A 428 -25.14 -24.63 50.66
N LYS A 429 -24.40 -25.01 51.72
CA LYS A 429 -23.49 -26.16 51.74
C LYS A 429 -24.33 -27.42 51.90
N GLY A 430 -23.97 -28.48 51.19
CA GLY A 430 -24.39 -29.85 51.47
C GLY A 430 -23.27 -30.81 51.09
N GLN A 431 -22.59 -31.35 52.08
CA GLN A 431 -21.71 -32.51 51.97
C GLN A 431 -22.56 -33.78 51.81
N ALA A 432 -22.22 -34.62 50.82
CA ALA A 432 -22.05 -36.07 50.91
C ALA A 432 -21.59 -36.58 49.54
#